data_AF-A0A0S7XTZ3-F1
#
_entry.id   AF-A0A0S7XTZ3-F1
#
_cell.length_a   1.000
_cell.length_b   1.000
_cell.length_c   1.000
_cell.angle_alpha   90.00
_cell.angle_beta   90.00
_cell.angle_gamma   90.00
#
_symmetry.space_group_name_H-M   'P 1'
#
loop_
_entity.id
_entity.type
_entity.pdbx_description
1 polymer ?
#
loop_
_entity_poly.entity_id
_entity_poly.type
_entity_poly.pdbx_seq_one_letter_code
_entity_poly.pdbx_strand_id
1 'polypeptide(L)'
;MIVDTKKLKEIAEVEFSDIIEDVILTDINELRIILIDGSFIDVWFSLKLKGRYSYHWERKFMDGHIYRHDNAPHKRWENIATFPKHFHDGDEDKVVQSHISDKPEGAIREFLEFVRKKVKSFKK
;
A
#
# COMPACT_ATOMS: atom_id res chain seq x y z
N MET A 1 -7.51 -8.00 -17.00
CA MET A 1 -8.37 -8.35 -15.86
C MET A 1 -8.29 -7.19 -14.88
N ILE A 2 -9.44 -6.65 -14.51
CA ILE A 2 -9.57 -5.61 -13.49
C ILE A 2 -9.46 -6.29 -12.13
N VAL A 3 -8.76 -5.68 -11.18
CA VAL A 3 -8.66 -6.19 -9.81
C VAL A 3 -10.00 -5.99 -9.10
N ASP A 4 -10.46 -6.98 -8.34
CA ASP A 4 -11.69 -6.87 -7.58
C ASP A 4 -11.49 -6.00 -6.32
N THR A 5 -11.66 -4.69 -6.46
CA THR A 5 -11.50 -3.73 -5.37
C THR A 5 -12.53 -3.93 -4.24
N LYS A 6 -13.70 -4.50 -4.54
CA LYS A 6 -14.69 -4.85 -3.51
C LYS A 6 -14.16 -5.97 -2.62
N LYS A 7 -13.50 -6.97 -3.23
CA LYS A 7 -12.87 -8.04 -2.46
C LYS A 7 -11.72 -7.52 -1.59
N LEU A 8 -10.94 -6.57 -2.10
CA LEU A 8 -9.87 -5.94 -1.31
C LEU A 8 -10.42 -5.13 -0.14
N LYS A 9 -11.51 -4.39 -0.34
CA LYS A 9 -12.24 -3.70 0.73
C LYS A 9 -12.72 -4.67 1.80
N GLU A 10 -13.36 -5.78 1.42
CA GLU A 10 -13.81 -6.81 2.37
C GLU A 10 -12.64 -7.38 3.20
N ILE A 11 -11.50 -7.68 2.56
CA ILE A 11 -10.29 -8.15 3.27
C ILE A 11 -9.83 -7.12 4.30
N ALA A 12 -9.75 -5.85 3.89
CA ALA A 12 -9.34 -4.77 4.76
C ALA A 12 -10.30 -4.66 5.97
N GLU A 13 -11.59 -4.42 5.72
CA GLU A 13 -12.61 -4.20 6.75
C GLU A 13 -12.76 -5.39 7.72
N VAL A 14 -12.67 -6.63 7.22
CA VAL A 14 -12.90 -7.82 8.06
C VAL A 14 -11.62 -8.24 8.78
N GLU A 15 -10.51 -8.42 8.06
CA GLU A 15 -9.29 -9.01 8.62
C GLU A 15 -8.45 -8.01 9.44
N PHE A 16 -8.63 -6.70 9.21
CA PHE A 16 -7.85 -5.61 9.82
C PHE A 16 -8.72 -4.55 10.51
N SER A 17 -9.92 -4.92 10.95
CA SER A 17 -10.86 -4.05 11.69
C SER A 17 -10.29 -3.39 12.95
N ASP A 18 -9.19 -3.90 13.52
CA ASP A 18 -8.54 -3.27 14.69
C ASP A 18 -7.69 -2.05 14.36
N ILE A 19 -7.43 -1.78 13.07
CA ILE A 19 -6.63 -0.62 12.63
C ILE A 19 -7.30 0.22 11.54
N ILE A 20 -8.44 -0.21 11.01
CA ILE A 20 -9.17 0.47 9.94
C ILE A 20 -10.37 1.20 10.52
N GLU A 21 -10.50 2.47 10.16
CA GLU A 21 -11.67 3.31 10.45
C GLU A 21 -12.72 3.17 9.33
N ASP A 22 -12.30 3.29 8.07
CA ASP A 22 -13.19 3.21 6.90
C ASP A 22 -12.41 2.78 5.64
N VAL A 23 -13.13 2.28 4.64
CA VAL A 23 -12.59 1.96 3.31
C VAL A 23 -13.49 2.53 2.22
N ILE A 24 -12.95 3.46 1.45
CA ILE A 24 -13.66 4.17 0.38
C ILE A 24 -13.19 3.62 -0.96
N LEU A 25 -14.10 3.08 -1.77
CA LEU A 25 -13.82 2.75 -3.16
C LEU A 25 -13.87 4.05 -3.97
N THR A 26 -12.70 4.61 -4.29
CA THR A 26 -12.59 5.90 -4.99
C THR A 26 -12.81 5.77 -6.49
N ASP A 27 -12.49 4.61 -7.07
CA ASP A 27 -12.78 4.24 -8.46
C ASP A 27 -12.83 2.69 -8.62
N ILE A 28 -13.07 2.19 -9.84
CA ILE A 28 -13.10 0.76 -10.16
C ILE A 28 -11.74 0.05 -9.94
N ASN A 29 -10.66 0.82 -9.85
CA ASN A 29 -9.27 0.35 -9.73
C ASN A 29 -8.53 0.97 -8.55
N GLU A 30 -9.25 1.65 -7.66
CA GLU A 30 -8.66 2.41 -6.56
C GLU A 30 -9.52 2.33 -5.29
N LEU A 31 -8.86 2.21 -4.14
CA LEU A 31 -9.48 2.34 -2.84
C LEU A 31 -8.58 3.13 -1.88
N ARG A 32 -9.22 3.92 -1.02
CA ARG A 32 -8.60 4.60 0.11
C ARG A 32 -9.02 3.93 1.41
N ILE A 33 -8.06 3.53 2.22
CA ILE A 33 -8.26 2.95 3.54
C ILE A 33 -7.89 4.02 4.56
N ILE A 34 -8.85 4.45 5.37
CA ILE A 34 -8.62 5.38 6.48
C ILE A 34 -8.28 4.54 7.72
N LEU A 35 -7.19 4.86 8.37
CA LEU A 35 -6.72 4.18 9.58
C LEU A 35 -7.21 4.92 10.83
N ILE A 36 -7.34 4.18 11.94
CA ILE A 36 -7.83 4.70 13.22
C ILE A 36 -6.99 5.83 13.84
N ASP A 37 -5.78 6.06 13.33
CA ASP A 37 -4.91 7.15 13.78
C ASP A 37 -4.98 8.39 12.86
N GLY A 38 -5.92 8.39 11.90
CA GLY A 38 -6.17 9.46 10.96
C GLY A 38 -5.32 9.41 9.69
N SER A 39 -4.29 8.55 9.63
CA SER A 39 -3.54 8.33 8.39
C SER A 39 -4.30 7.48 7.38
N PHE A 40 -3.82 7.44 6.13
CA PHE A 40 -4.54 6.73 5.07
C PHE A 40 -3.62 5.98 4.12
N ILE A 41 -4.17 4.92 3.53
CA ILE A 41 -3.53 4.12 2.50
C ILE A 41 -4.32 4.26 1.20
N ASP A 42 -3.66 4.69 0.13
CA ASP A 42 -4.19 4.61 -1.23
C ASP A 42 -3.66 3.34 -1.91
N VAL A 43 -4.58 2.51 -2.38
CA VAL A 43 -4.28 1.34 -3.20
C VAL A 43 -4.81 1.57 -4.59
N TRP A 44 -3.92 1.54 -5.58
CA TRP A 44 -4.25 1.83 -6.98
C TRP A 44 -3.70 0.76 -7.91
N PHE A 45 -4.47 0.42 -8.93
CA PHE A 45 -4.07 -0.47 -10.02
C PHE A 45 -4.24 0.22 -11.36
N SER A 46 -3.33 0.02 -12.31
CA SER A 46 -3.49 0.63 -13.64
C SER A 46 -4.57 -0.09 -14.46
N LEU A 47 -5.49 0.69 -15.03
CA LEU A 47 -6.46 0.20 -16.01
C LEU A 47 -5.84 -0.06 -17.40
N LYS A 48 -4.65 0.49 -17.68
CA LYS A 48 -3.99 0.41 -18.99
C LYS A 48 -2.79 -0.54 -19.00
N LEU A 49 -1.98 -0.48 -17.94
CA LEU A 49 -0.74 -1.24 -17.84
C LEU A 49 -0.96 -2.47 -16.95
N LYS A 50 -1.04 -3.65 -17.56
CA LYS A 50 -1.25 -4.91 -16.83
C LYS A 50 -0.21 -5.07 -15.71
N GLY A 51 -0.69 -5.28 -14.48
CA GLY A 51 0.16 -5.54 -13.32
C GLY A 51 0.81 -4.29 -12.71
N ARG A 52 0.60 -3.08 -13.26
CA ARG A 52 1.06 -1.83 -12.62
C ARG A 52 0.19 -1.51 -11.40
N TYR A 53 0.80 -1.19 -10.27
CA TYR A 53 0.12 -0.90 -9.01
C TYR A 53 0.88 0.10 -8.15
N SER A 54 0.20 0.64 -7.14
CA SER A 54 0.80 1.34 -6.00
C SER A 54 0.01 1.03 -4.74
N TYR A 55 0.70 0.68 -3.65
CA TYR A 55 0.15 0.63 -2.29
C TYR A 55 0.89 1.69 -1.49
N HIS A 56 0.22 2.80 -1.16
CA HIS A 56 0.84 3.99 -0.62
C HIS A 56 0.21 4.37 0.71
N TRP A 57 0.95 4.22 1.80
CA TRP A 57 0.59 4.73 3.12
C TRP A 57 1.18 6.14 3.31
N GLU A 58 0.29 7.13 3.34
CA GLU A 58 0.61 8.54 3.53
C GLU A 58 0.44 8.93 4.99
N ARG A 59 1.55 9.41 5.59
CA ARG A 59 1.66 9.80 7.00
C ARG A 59 2.52 11.03 7.23
N LYS A 60 2.96 11.71 6.17
CA LYS A 60 3.86 12.86 6.29
C LYS A 60 3.29 13.94 7.20
N PHE A 61 1.96 14.12 7.20
CA PHE A 61 1.27 15.09 8.06
C PHE A 61 1.31 14.74 9.56
N MET A 62 1.56 13.48 9.91
CA MET A 62 1.65 13.02 11.31
C MET A 62 3.09 13.07 11.82
N ASP A 63 4.02 12.47 11.08
CA ASP A 63 5.38 12.21 11.56
C ASP A 63 6.45 12.28 10.46
N GLY A 64 6.09 12.79 9.27
CA GLY A 64 7.01 12.91 8.14
C GLY A 64 7.22 11.62 7.33
N HIS A 65 6.67 10.47 7.74
CA HIS A 65 6.93 9.20 7.04
C HIS A 65 5.98 8.94 5.87
N ILE A 66 6.50 8.17 4.91
CA ILE A 66 5.75 7.57 3.81
C ILE A 66 6.20 6.12 3.62
N TYR A 67 5.25 5.23 3.33
CA TYR A 67 5.58 3.87 2.93
C TYR A 67 4.87 3.52 1.64
N ARG A 68 5.60 3.08 0.61
CA ARG A 68 4.98 2.80 -0.70
C ARG A 68 5.60 1.62 -1.40
N HIS A 69 4.80 0.57 -1.64
CA HIS A 69 5.14 -0.44 -2.64
C HIS A 69 4.65 0.02 -4.00
N ASP A 70 5.58 0.24 -4.92
CA ASP A 70 5.32 0.67 -6.30
C ASP A 70 6.09 -0.23 -7.26
N ASN A 71 5.64 -0.29 -8.51
CA ASN A 71 6.37 -0.99 -9.56
C ASN A 71 6.59 -0.16 -10.82
N ALA A 72 6.33 1.15 -10.80
CA ALA A 72 6.71 2.05 -11.89
C ALA A 72 8.23 1.92 -12.19
N PRO A 73 8.65 1.77 -13.46
CA PRO A 73 10.04 1.52 -13.84
C PRO A 73 10.85 2.82 -13.82
N HIS A 74 10.96 3.42 -12.63
CA HIS A 74 11.77 4.60 -12.41
C HIS A 74 13.25 4.24 -12.63
N LYS A 75 13.89 4.82 -13.66
CA LYS A 75 15.30 4.55 -14.00
C LYS A 75 16.26 4.67 -12.81
N ARG A 76 16.00 5.61 -11.90
CA ARG A 76 16.81 5.81 -10.68
C ARG A 76 16.89 4.54 -9.80
N TRP A 77 15.91 3.65 -9.90
CA TRP A 77 15.78 2.43 -9.10
C TRP A 77 16.09 1.15 -9.90
N GLU A 78 16.65 1.26 -11.10
CA GLU A 78 16.91 0.10 -11.99
C GLU A 78 17.85 -0.95 -11.39
N ASN A 79 18.70 -0.56 -10.42
CA ASN A 79 19.64 -1.46 -9.75
C ASN A 79 19.01 -2.26 -8.60
N ILE A 80 17.73 -2.05 -8.27
CA ILE A 80 17.05 -2.85 -7.24
C ILE A 80 16.79 -4.25 -7.79
N ALA A 81 17.13 -5.29 -7.03
CA ALA A 81 17.00 -6.68 -7.51
C ALA A 81 15.56 -7.08 -7.88
N THR A 82 14.56 -6.46 -7.26
CA THR A 82 13.13 -6.68 -7.55
C THR A 82 12.59 -5.76 -8.64
N PHE A 83 13.43 -4.96 -9.30
CA PHE A 83 13.00 -4.00 -10.31
C PHE A 83 12.08 -4.67 -11.36
N PRO A 84 10.93 -4.07 -11.67
CA PRO A 84 10.57 -2.69 -11.37
C PRO A 84 9.91 -2.47 -9.99
N LYS A 85 9.65 -3.55 -9.24
CA LYS A 85 9.08 -3.47 -7.88
C LYS A 85 10.11 -2.86 -6.94
N HIS A 86 9.67 -1.86 -6.18
CA HIS A 86 10.47 -1.19 -5.17
C HIS A 86 9.59 -0.73 -4.00
N PHE A 87 10.21 -0.52 -2.85
CA PHE A 87 9.53 -0.09 -1.63
C PHE A 87 10.20 1.16 -1.07
N HIS A 88 9.43 2.24 -0.91
CA HIS A 88 9.83 3.44 -0.18
C HIS A 88 9.61 3.18 1.32
N ASP A 89 10.67 3.16 2.12
CA ASP A 89 10.64 2.77 3.53
C ASP A 89 10.85 3.96 4.47
N GLY A 90 9.77 4.69 4.72
CA GLY A 90 9.72 5.84 5.64
C GLY A 90 10.07 7.16 4.96
N ASP A 91 10.67 7.14 3.78
CA ASP A 91 11.09 8.31 3.02
C ASP A 91 11.01 8.03 1.51
N GLU A 92 10.73 9.05 0.69
CA GLU A 92 10.65 8.94 -0.77
C GLU A 92 11.97 8.46 -1.41
N ASP A 93 13.11 8.82 -0.82
CA ASP A 93 14.43 8.46 -1.34
C ASP A 93 15.02 7.19 -0.69
N LYS A 94 14.43 6.71 0.41
CA LYS A 94 14.85 5.46 1.06
C LYS A 94 14.18 4.27 0.39
N VAL A 95 14.73 3.87 -0.77
CA VAL A 95 14.16 2.81 -1.60
C VAL A 95 14.89 1.48 -1.42
N VAL A 96 14.13 0.43 -1.15
CA VAL A 96 14.60 -0.95 -0.96
C VAL A 96 13.81 -1.93 -1.84
N GLN A 97 14.20 -3.21 -1.79
CA GLN A 97 13.52 -4.28 -2.51
C GLN A 97 12.07 -4.44 -2.03
N SER A 98 11.16 -4.70 -2.98
CA SER A 98 9.75 -4.97 -2.71
C SER A 98 9.44 -6.43 -3.01
N HIS A 99 9.16 -7.19 -1.96
CA HIS A 99 8.82 -8.62 -2.02
C HIS A 99 7.33 -8.88 -1.80
N ILE A 100 6.50 -7.83 -1.88
CA ILE A 100 5.06 -7.94 -1.73
C ILE A 100 4.49 -8.90 -2.79
N SER A 101 3.46 -9.66 -2.43
CA SER A 101 2.80 -10.63 -3.33
C SER A 101 2.37 -10.01 -4.67
N ASP A 102 2.45 -10.79 -5.75
CA ASP A 102 1.91 -10.37 -7.05
C ASP A 102 0.39 -10.57 -7.16
N LYS A 103 -0.23 -11.25 -6.18
CA LYS A 103 -1.69 -11.37 -6.07
C LYS A 103 -2.22 -10.20 -5.23
N PRO A 104 -3.15 -9.37 -5.74
CA PRO A 104 -3.66 -8.20 -5.01
C PRO A 104 -4.16 -8.50 -3.59
N GLU A 105 -4.84 -9.63 -3.41
CA GLU A 105 -5.36 -10.08 -2.11
C GLU A 105 -4.24 -10.48 -1.14
N GLY A 106 -3.13 -11.02 -1.65
CA GLY A 106 -1.95 -11.29 -0.84
C GLY A 106 -1.21 -10.00 -0.49
N ALA A 107 -1.06 -9.11 -1.47
CA ALA A 107 -0.35 -7.86 -1.32
C ALA A 107 -1.00 -6.95 -0.29
N ILE A 108 -2.33 -6.76 -0.36
CA ILE A 108 -3.03 -5.92 0.61
C ILE A 108 -2.89 -6.47 2.04
N ARG A 109 -2.90 -7.79 2.23
CA ARG A 109 -2.71 -8.40 3.57
C ARG A 109 -1.31 -8.17 4.10
N GLU A 110 -0.29 -8.40 3.27
CA GLU A 110 1.10 -8.18 3.65
C GLU A 110 1.35 -6.72 4.02
N PHE A 111 0.78 -5.78 3.25
CA PHE A 111 0.93 -4.37 3.50
C PHE A 111 0.17 -3.92 4.75
N LEU A 112 -1.08 -4.34 4.93
CA LEU A 112 -1.86 -4.01 6.13
C LEU A 112 -1.27 -4.64 7.39
N GLU A 113 -0.66 -5.82 7.33
CA GLU A 113 0.05 -6.42 8.45
C GLU A 113 1.31 -5.63 8.83
N PHE A 114 2.04 -5.12 7.83
CA PHE A 114 3.14 -4.18 8.04
C PHE A 114 2.66 -2.88 8.73
N VAL A 115 1.57 -2.29 8.24
CA VAL A 115 0.95 -1.09 8.84
C VAL A 115 0.52 -1.37 10.27
N ARG A 116 -0.19 -2.47 10.52
CA ARG A 116 -0.68 -2.89 11.85
C ARG A 116 0.44 -2.97 12.88
N LYS A 117 1.59 -3.54 12.49
CA LYS A 117 2.79 -3.61 13.35
C LYS A 117 3.34 -2.21 13.67
N LYS A 118 3.42 -1.33 12.68
CA LYS A 118 3.93 0.04 12.87
C LYS A 118 2.99 0.92 13.69
N VAL A 119 1.68 0.92 13.42
CA VAL A 119 0.68 1.66 14.21
C VAL A 119 0.75 1.26 15.69
N LYS A 120 0.89 -0.04 15.99
CA LYS A 120 1.06 -0.52 17.37
C LYS A 120 2.36 -0.05 18.01
N SER A 121 3.43 0.16 17.23
CA SER A 121 4.70 0.69 17.74
C SER A 121 4.66 2.19 18.03
N PHE A 122 3.89 2.98 17.27
CA PHE A 122 3.74 4.42 17.49
C PHE A 122 2.86 4.79 18.69
N LYS A 123 2.05 3.85 19.19
CA LYS A 123 1.21 4.04 20.38
C LYS A 123 1.97 3.86 21.72
N LYS A 124 3.27 3.57 21.69
CA LYS A 124 4.13 3.48 22.88
C LYS A 124 4.86 4.81 23.10
#